data_AF-A0A917LF56-F1
#
_entry.id   AF-A0A917LF56-F1
#
_cell.length_a   1.000
_cell.length_b   1.000
_cell.length_c   1.000
_cell.angle_alpha   90.00
_cell.angle_beta   90.00
_cell.angle_gamma   90.00
#
_symmetry.space_group_name_H-M   'P 1'
#
loop_
_entity.id
_entity.type
_entity.pdbx_description
1 polymer ?
#
loop_
_entity_poly.entity_id
_entity_poly.type
_entity_poly.pdbx_seq_one_letter_code
_entity_poly.pdbx_strand_id
1 'polypeptide(L)'
;MPGFFWRMRDFLKAPDRQPNNIIAGRDGKLYEIRDSLVGRLVLHRPLLPSLDDIHEGFEYRLPKIPGELLTTAISFFKAYCSESEQNEVMIQIFYDCRTNQYELDCPVQTVRWDSIIADCTQRFNDARYVQVLHIHSHNAMPAFFSTKDNADEKAYMLYAVVGGLLNEMPEVKLRVGARGQFLELPIGYIFDQPDLQAENAYPDGWHQRVHKDNSAGYEYDMETMIPLMYKYWIAESGEQEIYEDAVINHSFPKPHAKHLVEQIKGTDLDGFIRDCGEAWESYVNDMSEE
;
A
#
# COMPACT_ATOMS: atom_id res chain seq x y z
N MET A 1 35.32 -5.48 24.99
CA MET A 1 33.97 -5.45 24.38
C MET A 1 33.48 -6.88 24.24
N PRO A 2 32.17 -7.15 24.31
CA PRO A 2 31.65 -8.48 24.02
C PRO A 2 31.98 -8.88 22.57
N GLY A 3 32.13 -10.18 22.33
CA GLY A 3 32.20 -10.71 20.96
C GLY A 3 30.80 -10.74 20.33
N PHE A 4 30.68 -10.46 19.03
CA PHE A 4 29.39 -10.47 18.33
C PHE A 4 29.37 -11.55 17.25
N PHE A 5 28.29 -12.34 17.24
CA PHE A 5 28.08 -13.42 16.28
C PHE A 5 26.67 -13.38 15.71
N TRP A 6 26.53 -13.66 14.42
CA TRP A 6 25.22 -13.73 13.78
C TRP A 6 24.66 -15.16 13.69
N ARG A 7 25.51 -16.16 13.92
CA ARG A 7 25.15 -17.58 13.81
C ARG A 7 25.86 -18.40 14.87
N MET A 8 25.15 -19.39 15.41
CA MET A 8 25.68 -20.28 16.45
C MET A 8 26.90 -21.06 15.95
N ARG A 9 26.87 -21.49 14.68
CA ARG A 9 27.98 -22.22 14.06
C ARG A 9 29.28 -21.42 14.04
N ASP A 10 29.20 -20.10 13.92
CA ASP A 10 30.36 -19.21 13.82
C ASP A 10 30.94 -18.98 15.21
N PHE A 11 30.07 -18.76 16.20
CA PHE A 11 30.45 -18.72 17.61
C PHE A 11 31.20 -19.99 18.02
N LEU A 12 30.70 -21.17 17.66
CA LEU A 12 31.28 -22.45 18.06
C LEU A 12 32.65 -22.75 17.46
N LYS A 13 32.94 -22.19 16.29
CA LYS A 13 34.22 -22.37 15.59
C LYS A 13 35.25 -21.29 15.93
N ALA A 14 34.83 -20.23 16.63
CA ALA A 14 35.71 -19.12 16.95
C ALA A 14 36.82 -19.56 17.93
N PRO A 15 38.11 -19.40 17.57
CA PRO A 15 39.22 -19.78 18.43
C PRO A 15 39.32 -18.88 19.67
N ASP A 16 38.97 -17.59 19.54
CA ASP A 16 39.17 -16.56 20.56
C ASP A 16 37.83 -15.99 21.06
N ARG A 17 36.99 -16.85 21.64
CA ARG A 17 35.71 -16.42 22.22
C ARG A 17 35.94 -15.53 23.43
N GLN A 18 35.21 -14.41 23.48
CA GLN A 18 35.23 -13.53 24.64
C GLN A 18 34.50 -14.18 25.81
N PRO A 19 34.72 -13.74 27.07
CA PRO A 19 33.95 -14.25 28.21
C PRO A 19 32.44 -13.99 28.07
N ASN A 20 32.09 -12.85 27.47
CA ASN A 20 30.72 -12.46 27.15
C ASN A 20 30.61 -12.33 25.64
N ASN A 21 29.70 -13.08 25.00
CA ASN A 21 29.43 -12.96 23.57
C ASN A 21 27.94 -12.72 23.36
N ILE A 22 27.61 -11.95 22.34
CA ILE A 22 26.25 -11.69 21.89
C ILE A 22 26.00 -12.46 20.59
N ILE A 23 24.84 -13.08 20.48
CA ILE A 23 24.41 -13.82 19.30
C ILE A 23 22.98 -13.46 18.89
N ALA A 24 22.73 -13.32 17.59
CA ALA A 24 21.39 -13.11 17.05
C ALA A 24 20.61 -14.44 16.90
N GLY A 25 19.33 -14.40 17.28
CA GLY A 25 18.35 -15.47 17.10
C GLY A 25 17.55 -15.32 15.80
N ARG A 26 16.89 -16.42 15.38
CA ARG A 26 15.99 -16.40 14.22
C ARG A 26 14.76 -15.51 14.45
N ASP A 27 14.38 -15.34 15.70
CA ASP A 27 13.27 -14.48 16.15
C ASP A 27 13.64 -12.99 16.16
N GLY A 28 14.80 -12.60 15.62
CA GLY A 28 15.27 -11.22 15.56
C GLY A 28 15.85 -10.69 16.88
N LYS A 29 15.86 -11.49 17.95
CA LYS A 29 16.36 -11.07 19.26
C LYS A 29 17.85 -11.32 19.42
N LEU A 30 18.47 -10.58 20.33
CA LEU A 30 19.87 -10.75 20.71
C LEU A 30 19.98 -11.49 22.05
N TYR A 31 20.96 -12.37 22.13
CA TYR A 31 21.19 -13.24 23.28
C TYR A 31 22.64 -13.14 23.75
N GLU A 32 22.87 -13.14 25.05
CA GLU A 32 24.19 -13.40 25.59
C GLU A 32 24.43 -14.90 25.65
N ILE A 33 25.56 -15.33 25.11
CA ILE A 33 26.05 -16.71 25.17
C ILE A 33 27.35 -16.78 25.96
N ARG A 34 27.34 -17.66 26.97
CA ARG A 34 28.54 -18.07 27.71
C ARG A 34 28.73 -19.56 27.51
N ASP A 35 29.95 -19.94 27.15
CA ASP A 35 30.30 -21.33 26.90
C ASP A 35 31.54 -21.68 27.72
N SER A 36 31.41 -22.68 28.58
CA SER A 36 32.46 -23.14 29.49
C SER A 36 32.37 -24.65 29.65
N LEU A 37 33.32 -25.24 30.39
CA LEU A 37 33.27 -26.67 30.74
C LEU A 37 32.03 -27.05 31.56
N VAL A 38 31.44 -26.12 32.32
CA VAL A 38 30.22 -26.37 33.11
C VAL A 38 28.99 -26.50 32.21
N GLY A 39 29.05 -25.88 31.02
CA GLY A 39 27.96 -25.89 30.06
C GLY A 39 27.80 -24.54 29.35
N ARG A 40 26.73 -24.49 28.56
CA ARG A 40 26.36 -23.33 27.76
C ARG A 40 25.12 -22.66 28.33
N LEU A 41 25.24 -21.37 28.57
CA LEU A 41 24.14 -20.52 28.95
C LEU A 41 23.81 -19.59 27.78
N VAL A 42 22.53 -19.53 27.39
CA VAL A 42 22.01 -18.59 26.37
C VAL A 42 20.86 -17.84 27.01
N LEU A 43 20.98 -16.52 27.13
CA LEU A 43 19.97 -15.67 27.77
C LEU A 43 19.60 -14.51 26.87
N HIS A 44 18.30 -14.25 26.72
CA HIS A 44 17.81 -13.08 26.00
C HIS A 44 18.33 -11.80 26.64
N ARG A 45 18.81 -10.86 25.81
CA ARG A 45 19.30 -9.55 26.24
C ARG A 45 18.45 -8.44 25.62
N PRO A 46 17.54 -7.83 26.42
CA PRO A 46 16.67 -6.77 25.91
C PRO A 46 17.41 -5.43 25.71
N LEU A 47 18.56 -5.22 26.34
CA LEU A 47 19.34 -4.00 26.22
C LEU A 47 20.85 -4.31 26.16
N LEU A 48 21.53 -3.71 25.19
CA LEU A 48 22.97 -3.79 24.99
C LEU A 48 23.55 -2.38 24.87
N PRO A 49 23.98 -1.75 25.97
CA PRO A 49 24.43 -0.34 25.99
C PRO A 49 25.62 0.00 25.10
N SER A 50 26.30 -1.01 24.54
CA SER A 50 27.43 -0.83 23.63
C SER A 50 27.03 -0.76 22.16
N LEU A 51 25.75 -0.97 21.82
CA LEU A 51 25.24 -0.86 20.46
C LEU A 51 24.55 0.49 20.26
N ASP A 52 24.47 0.91 19.00
CA ASP A 52 23.78 2.14 18.61
C ASP A 52 22.27 2.01 18.85
N ASP A 53 21.65 3.12 19.20
CA ASP A 53 20.19 3.25 19.21
C ASP A 53 19.71 3.44 17.77
N ILE A 54 18.97 2.45 17.26
CA ILE A 54 18.45 2.45 15.89
C ILE A 54 16.93 2.54 15.97
N HIS A 55 16.38 3.61 15.39
CA HIS A 55 14.94 3.77 15.24
C HIS A 55 14.52 3.41 13.83
N GLU A 56 13.38 2.74 13.72
CA GLU A 56 12.72 2.54 12.43
C GLU A 56 12.38 3.88 11.81
N GLY A 57 12.67 4.02 10.52
CA GLY A 57 12.46 5.26 9.82
C GLY A 57 12.92 5.19 8.38
N PHE A 58 12.52 6.20 7.63
CA PHE A 58 12.96 6.45 6.28
C PHE A 58 13.62 7.82 6.25
N GLU A 59 14.70 7.95 5.48
CA GLU A 59 15.36 9.24 5.24
C GLU A 59 15.25 9.52 3.75
N TYR A 60 14.39 10.48 3.38
CA TYR A 60 14.30 10.90 1.99
C TYR A 60 15.49 11.80 1.62
N ARG A 61 16.30 11.37 0.65
CA ARG A 61 17.57 12.03 0.30
C ARG A 61 17.54 12.83 -1.00
N LEU A 62 16.44 12.79 -1.74
CA LEU A 62 16.26 13.61 -2.93
C LEU A 62 15.64 14.96 -2.54
N PRO A 63 15.77 16.01 -3.38
CA PRO A 63 15.00 17.24 -3.20
C PRO A 63 13.51 16.91 -3.11
N LYS A 64 12.69 17.70 -2.40
CA LYS A 64 11.25 17.45 -2.40
C LYS A 64 10.69 17.50 -3.82
N ILE A 65 9.72 16.63 -4.10
CA ILE A 65 8.98 16.61 -5.35
C ILE A 65 8.13 17.89 -5.39
N PRO A 66 8.21 18.72 -6.44
CA PRO A 66 7.35 19.88 -6.57
C PRO A 66 5.88 19.49 -6.47
N GLY A 67 5.11 20.16 -5.61
CA GLY A 67 3.70 19.85 -5.37
C GLY A 67 2.83 19.90 -6.63
N GLU A 68 3.22 20.75 -7.60
CA GLU A 68 2.58 20.85 -8.92
C GLU A 68 2.58 19.52 -9.71
N LEU A 69 3.53 18.62 -9.45
CA LEU A 69 3.56 17.30 -10.08
C LEU A 69 2.49 16.38 -9.50
N LEU A 70 2.21 16.50 -8.19
CA LEU A 70 1.07 15.82 -7.58
C LEU A 70 -0.25 16.40 -8.11
N THR A 71 -0.36 17.73 -8.21
CA THR A 71 -1.53 18.39 -8.82
C THR A 71 -1.76 17.92 -10.25
N THR A 72 -0.70 17.80 -11.06
CA THR A 72 -0.75 17.25 -12.42
C THR A 72 -1.24 15.81 -12.44
N ALA A 73 -0.74 14.97 -11.54
CA ALA A 73 -1.18 13.58 -11.43
C ALA A 73 -2.67 13.48 -11.03
N ILE A 74 -3.11 14.26 -10.04
CA ILE A 74 -4.52 14.32 -9.62
C ILE A 74 -5.42 14.79 -10.76
N SER A 75 -4.99 15.80 -11.53
CA SER A 75 -5.74 16.30 -12.69
C SER A 75 -5.93 15.21 -13.75
N PHE A 76 -4.89 14.40 -14.00
CA PHE A 76 -5.01 13.23 -14.86
C PHE A 76 -5.95 12.17 -14.28
N PHE A 77 -5.87 11.89 -12.98
CA PHE A 77 -6.74 10.90 -12.33
C PHE A 77 -8.21 11.30 -12.36
N LYS A 78 -8.52 12.59 -12.16
CA LYS A 78 -9.89 13.13 -12.27
C LYS A 78 -10.47 12.89 -13.68
N ALA A 79 -9.66 12.86 -14.72
CA ALA A 79 -10.15 12.58 -16.09
C ALA A 79 -10.66 11.15 -16.29
N TYR A 80 -10.36 10.22 -15.36
CA TYR A 80 -10.84 8.84 -15.36
C TYR A 80 -11.83 8.55 -14.21
N CYS A 81 -12.29 9.60 -13.52
CA CYS A 81 -13.25 9.50 -12.42
C CYS A 81 -14.40 10.49 -12.62
N SER A 82 -15.57 9.96 -12.96
CA SER A 82 -16.82 10.69 -13.18
C SER A 82 -18.00 9.89 -12.62
N GLU A 83 -19.21 10.44 -12.69
CA GLU A 83 -20.42 9.73 -12.30
C GLU A 83 -20.70 8.48 -13.17
N SER A 84 -20.30 8.52 -14.44
CA SER A 84 -20.54 7.44 -15.42
C SER A 84 -19.40 6.45 -15.57
N GLU A 85 -18.20 6.80 -15.09
CA GLU A 85 -17.00 6.01 -15.31
C GLU A 85 -15.98 6.24 -14.19
N GLN A 86 -15.50 5.17 -13.59
CA GLN A 86 -14.54 5.19 -12.48
C GLN A 86 -13.50 4.12 -12.73
N ASN A 87 -12.36 4.51 -13.29
CA ASN A 87 -11.22 3.62 -13.47
C ASN A 87 -10.06 4.08 -12.59
N GLU A 88 -9.32 3.13 -12.05
CA GLU A 88 -8.01 3.40 -11.48
C GLU A 88 -7.03 3.71 -12.61
N VAL A 89 -6.14 4.68 -12.40
CA VAL A 89 -5.05 5.00 -13.31
C VAL A 89 -3.80 5.31 -12.50
N MET A 90 -2.63 5.08 -13.08
CA MET A 90 -1.37 5.28 -12.38
C MET A 90 -0.37 6.12 -13.16
N ILE A 91 0.52 6.77 -12.42
CA ILE A 91 1.67 7.53 -12.90
C ILE A 91 2.91 7.13 -12.12
N GLN A 92 4.06 7.19 -12.78
CA GLN A 92 5.37 7.03 -12.17
C GLN A 92 6.06 8.38 -12.08
N ILE A 93 6.79 8.60 -10.99
CA ILE A 93 7.67 9.76 -10.85
C ILE A 93 9.12 9.28 -10.86
N PHE A 94 9.89 9.84 -11.78
CA PHE A 94 11.32 9.59 -11.91
C PHE A 94 12.10 10.85 -11.52
N TYR A 95 13.28 10.67 -10.94
CA TYR A 95 14.25 11.72 -10.73
C TYR A 95 15.39 11.57 -11.74
N ASP A 96 15.63 12.63 -12.51
CA ASP A 96 16.72 12.70 -13.47
C ASP A 96 17.99 13.21 -12.79
N CYS A 97 18.95 12.31 -12.56
CA CYS A 97 20.23 12.64 -11.93
C CYS A 97 21.11 13.60 -12.73
N ARG A 98 20.81 13.83 -14.02
CA ARG A 98 21.57 14.76 -14.88
C ARG A 98 21.05 16.18 -14.79
N THR A 99 19.73 16.36 -14.79
CA THR A 99 19.09 17.69 -14.74
C THR A 99 18.70 18.10 -13.31
N ASN A 100 18.70 17.15 -12.37
CA ASN A 100 18.18 17.31 -11.01
C ASN A 100 16.71 17.75 -10.99
N GLN A 101 15.91 17.18 -11.89
CA GLN A 101 14.49 17.45 -12.02
C GLN A 101 13.67 16.16 -11.93
N TYR A 102 12.40 16.31 -11.58
CA TYR A 102 11.44 15.22 -11.60
C TYR A 102 10.72 15.15 -12.94
N GLU A 103 10.46 13.93 -13.42
CA GLU A 103 9.71 13.67 -14.64
C GLU A 103 8.55 12.71 -14.33
N LEU A 104 7.35 13.04 -14.83
CA LEU A 104 6.18 12.16 -14.75
C LEU A 104 6.12 11.24 -15.98
N ASP A 105 5.79 9.97 -15.75
CA ASP A 105 5.43 9.03 -16.82
C ASP A 105 4.07 8.40 -16.58
N CYS A 106 3.24 8.40 -17.62
CA CYS A 106 2.10 7.51 -17.71
C CYS A 106 2.56 6.24 -18.44
N PRO A 107 2.70 5.09 -17.75
CA PRO A 107 3.03 3.84 -18.41
C PRO A 107 1.87 3.39 -19.31
N VAL A 108 2.18 2.52 -20.28
CA VAL A 108 1.12 1.81 -21.00
C VAL A 108 0.41 0.92 -20.00
N GLN A 109 -0.90 1.11 -19.84
CA GLN A 109 -1.66 0.48 -18.76
C GLN A 109 -3.03 0.03 -19.23
N THR A 110 -3.44 -1.14 -18.76
CA THR A 110 -4.79 -1.65 -18.87
C THR A 110 -5.51 -1.43 -17.54
N VAL A 111 -6.64 -0.75 -17.57
CA VAL A 111 -7.29 -0.22 -16.35
C VAL A 111 -8.71 -0.72 -16.18
N ARG A 112 -9.09 -0.90 -14.92
CA ARG A 112 -10.43 -1.22 -14.43
C ARG A 112 -10.74 -0.36 -13.20
N TRP A 113 -11.94 -0.50 -12.66
CA TRP A 113 -12.37 0.21 -11.46
C TRP A 113 -11.62 -0.21 -10.18
N ASP A 114 -10.95 -1.36 -10.19
CA ASP A 114 -10.32 -2.03 -9.03
C ASP A 114 -8.88 -2.47 -9.26
N SER A 115 -8.33 -2.19 -10.45
CA SER A 115 -7.05 -2.76 -10.83
C SER A 115 -6.40 -2.08 -12.02
N ILE A 116 -5.07 -2.12 -12.00
CA ILE A 116 -4.21 -1.63 -13.08
C ILE A 116 -3.19 -2.70 -13.43
N ILE A 117 -3.01 -2.96 -14.72
CA ILE A 117 -1.90 -3.75 -15.27
C ILE A 117 -1.06 -2.80 -16.12
N ALA A 118 0.12 -2.41 -15.61
CA ALA A 118 0.99 -1.42 -16.24
C ALA A 118 2.31 -2.02 -16.73
N ASP A 119 2.74 -1.64 -17.94
CA ASP A 119 4.10 -1.85 -18.44
C ASP A 119 4.99 -0.67 -18.01
N CYS A 120 5.70 -0.90 -16.92
CA CYS A 120 6.60 0.05 -16.26
C CYS A 120 8.02 0.08 -16.83
N THR A 121 8.28 -0.56 -17.98
CA THR A 121 9.67 -0.80 -18.46
C THR A 121 10.12 0.10 -19.63
N GLN A 122 9.20 0.86 -20.22
CA GLN A 122 9.37 1.36 -21.60
C GLN A 122 10.11 2.70 -21.73
N ARG A 123 10.01 3.64 -20.76
CA ARG A 123 10.43 5.04 -21.00
C ARG A 123 11.72 5.48 -20.32
N PHE A 124 12.05 4.92 -19.15
CA PHE A 124 13.16 5.37 -18.31
C PHE A 124 14.07 4.20 -17.86
N ASN A 125 14.56 3.42 -18.82
CA ASN A 125 15.42 2.25 -18.58
C ASN A 125 16.94 2.57 -18.58
N ASP A 126 17.30 3.79 -18.17
CA ASP A 126 18.70 4.25 -18.07
C ASP A 126 19.01 4.56 -16.60
N ALA A 127 20.20 4.18 -16.12
CA ALA A 127 20.65 4.41 -14.74
C ALA A 127 20.67 5.89 -14.31
N ARG A 128 20.59 6.82 -15.28
CA ARG A 128 20.35 8.24 -15.07
C ARG A 128 19.03 8.54 -14.35
N TYR A 129 18.01 7.72 -14.57
CA TYR A 129 16.68 7.91 -14.00
C TYR A 129 16.50 7.02 -12.77
N VAL A 130 16.22 7.65 -11.63
CA VAL A 130 15.85 6.95 -10.41
C VAL A 130 14.34 6.91 -10.34
N GLN A 131 13.76 5.72 -10.29
CA GLN A 131 12.33 5.56 -10.04
C GLN A 131 12.04 5.87 -8.56
N VAL A 132 11.24 6.90 -8.30
CA VAL A 132 11.03 7.41 -6.95
C VAL A 132 9.70 6.96 -6.37
N LEU A 133 8.61 7.15 -7.13
CA LEU A 133 7.25 6.96 -6.64
C LEU A 133 6.39 6.29 -7.71
N HIS A 134 5.62 5.29 -7.30
CA HIS A 134 4.40 4.88 -7.99
C HIS A 134 3.21 5.53 -7.31
N ILE A 135 2.33 6.15 -8.10
CA ILE A 135 1.11 6.74 -7.59
C ILE A 135 -0.08 6.32 -8.45
N HIS A 136 -1.12 5.79 -7.82
CA HIS A 136 -2.36 5.42 -8.49
C HIS A 136 -3.59 6.00 -7.81
N SER A 137 -4.71 5.99 -8.54
CA SER A 137 -6.00 6.42 -8.03
C SER A 137 -6.89 5.27 -7.58
N HIS A 138 -7.64 5.48 -6.51
CA HIS A 138 -8.79 4.68 -6.08
C HIS A 138 -10.10 5.37 -6.48
N ASN A 139 -10.14 6.04 -7.63
CA ASN A 139 -11.32 6.71 -8.18
C ASN A 139 -12.12 7.56 -7.15
N ALA A 140 -13.39 7.22 -6.90
CA ALA A 140 -14.26 7.89 -5.92
C ALA A 140 -14.12 7.31 -4.50
N MET A 141 -13.48 6.14 -4.34
CA MET A 141 -13.23 5.52 -3.05
C MET A 141 -12.18 6.31 -2.24
N PRO A 142 -12.22 6.29 -0.89
CA PRO A 142 -11.19 6.91 -0.06
C PRO A 142 -9.79 6.33 -0.35
N ALA A 143 -8.74 7.05 0.06
CA ALA A 143 -7.38 6.59 -0.16
C ALA A 143 -6.99 5.53 0.89
N PHE A 144 -6.69 4.31 0.46
CA PHE A 144 -6.13 3.26 1.29
C PHE A 144 -5.20 2.34 0.49
N PHE A 145 -4.37 1.55 1.16
CA PHE A 145 -3.59 0.50 0.49
C PHE A 145 -4.33 -0.83 0.64
N SER A 146 -4.76 -1.43 -0.47
CA SER A 146 -5.48 -2.70 -0.50
C SER A 146 -4.56 -3.92 -0.31
N THR A 147 -5.16 -5.10 -0.12
CA THR A 147 -4.44 -6.38 -0.10
C THR A 147 -3.67 -6.60 -1.41
N LYS A 148 -4.25 -6.21 -2.54
CA LYS A 148 -3.61 -6.29 -3.86
C LYS A 148 -2.39 -5.35 -3.94
N ASP A 149 -2.54 -4.10 -3.50
CA ASP A 149 -1.44 -3.15 -3.44
C ASP A 149 -0.29 -3.71 -2.59
N ASN A 150 -0.59 -4.27 -1.41
CA ASN A 150 0.41 -4.91 -0.55
C ASN A 150 1.14 -6.08 -1.23
N ALA A 151 0.43 -6.85 -2.05
CA ALA A 151 1.00 -7.99 -2.76
C ALA A 151 1.88 -7.58 -3.94
N ASP A 152 1.54 -6.50 -4.63
CA ASP A 152 2.23 -6.01 -5.83
C ASP A 152 3.43 -5.10 -5.47
N GLU A 153 3.32 -4.30 -4.40
CA GLU A 153 4.30 -3.30 -3.97
C GLU A 153 5.47 -3.85 -3.14
N LYS A 154 6.22 -4.81 -3.71
CA LYS A 154 7.33 -5.50 -3.01
C LYS A 154 8.69 -4.83 -3.18
N ALA A 155 8.84 -3.92 -4.14
CA ALA A 155 10.10 -3.26 -4.43
C ALA A 155 10.44 -2.23 -3.33
N TYR A 156 11.73 -1.88 -3.23
CA TYR A 156 12.14 -0.76 -2.38
C TYR A 156 11.79 0.57 -3.08
N MET A 157 10.65 1.16 -2.72
CA MET A 157 10.11 2.32 -3.41
C MET A 157 9.08 3.07 -2.55
N LEU A 158 8.80 4.32 -2.90
CA LEU A 158 7.64 5.02 -2.39
C LEU A 158 6.40 4.64 -3.21
N TYR A 159 5.26 4.57 -2.53
CA TYR A 159 3.95 4.28 -3.09
C TYR A 159 2.94 5.27 -2.54
N ALA A 160 2.06 5.78 -3.42
CA ALA A 160 0.99 6.67 -3.02
C ALA A 160 -0.33 6.30 -3.67
N VAL A 161 -1.42 6.51 -2.92
CA VAL A 161 -2.78 6.29 -3.40
C VAL A 161 -3.54 7.60 -3.28
N VAL A 162 -4.23 7.98 -4.35
CA VAL A 162 -5.14 9.12 -4.37
C VAL A 162 -6.59 8.62 -4.42
N GLY A 163 -7.39 8.98 -3.43
CA GLY A 163 -8.80 8.61 -3.35
C GLY A 163 -9.71 9.82 -3.28
N GLY A 164 -11.02 9.58 -3.38
CA GLY A 164 -12.06 10.60 -3.22
C GLY A 164 -12.01 11.66 -4.31
N LEU A 165 -11.71 11.28 -5.55
CA LEU A 165 -11.50 12.23 -6.65
C LEU A 165 -12.75 13.05 -7.05
N LEU A 166 -13.94 12.61 -6.64
CA LEU A 166 -15.19 13.35 -6.80
C LEU A 166 -15.40 14.41 -5.70
N ASN A 167 -14.59 14.39 -4.64
CA ASN A 167 -14.63 15.39 -3.59
C ASN A 167 -13.85 16.64 -4.03
N GLU A 168 -14.20 17.79 -3.44
CA GLU A 168 -13.46 19.04 -3.65
C GLU A 168 -11.98 18.89 -3.26
N MET A 169 -11.72 18.20 -2.16
CA MET A 169 -10.39 17.85 -1.69
C MET A 169 -10.19 16.32 -1.71
N PRO A 170 -9.36 15.78 -2.62
CA PRO A 170 -9.04 14.36 -2.64
C PRO A 170 -8.12 13.98 -1.47
N GLU A 171 -8.17 12.70 -1.11
CA GLU A 171 -7.31 12.10 -0.09
C GLU A 171 -6.03 11.55 -0.73
N VAL A 172 -4.90 11.67 -0.04
CA VAL A 172 -3.63 11.12 -0.51
C VAL A 172 -2.95 10.39 0.64
N LYS A 173 -2.65 9.10 0.44
CA LYS A 173 -1.81 8.31 1.34
C LYS A 173 -0.46 8.03 0.71
N LEU A 174 0.57 7.96 1.54
CA LEU A 174 1.96 7.73 1.13
C LEU A 174 2.60 6.70 2.07
N ARG A 175 3.38 5.79 1.48
CA ARG A 175 4.23 4.86 2.22
C ARG A 175 5.54 4.61 1.49
N VAL A 176 6.54 4.12 2.21
CA VAL A 176 7.69 3.43 1.62
C VAL A 176 7.56 1.94 1.87
N GLY A 177 7.81 1.13 0.85
CA GLY A 177 7.79 -0.33 0.92
C GLY A 177 9.18 -0.93 0.76
N ALA A 178 9.40 -2.09 1.37
CA ALA A 178 10.51 -2.99 1.05
C ALA A 178 10.12 -4.42 1.43
N ARG A 179 10.10 -5.34 0.46
CA ARG A 179 9.82 -6.78 0.71
C ARG A 179 8.48 -7.05 1.42
N GLY A 180 7.46 -6.24 1.11
CA GLY A 180 6.13 -6.36 1.72
C GLY A 180 6.03 -5.81 3.15
N GLN A 181 7.07 -5.15 3.66
CA GLN A 181 6.98 -4.31 4.86
C GLN A 181 6.85 -2.85 4.43
N PHE A 182 6.01 -2.10 5.15
CA PHE A 182 5.66 -0.74 4.80
C PHE A 182 5.77 0.20 6.00
N LEU A 183 6.19 1.44 5.73
CA LEU A 183 6.16 2.55 6.67
C LEU A 183 5.33 3.67 6.07
N GLU A 184 4.23 4.04 6.72
CA GLU A 184 3.40 5.17 6.31
C GLU A 184 4.14 6.50 6.56
N LEU A 185 3.99 7.45 5.64
CA LEU A 185 4.64 8.75 5.68
C LEU A 185 3.61 9.86 5.41
N PRO A 186 3.74 11.03 6.04
CA PRO A 186 2.90 12.17 5.67
C PRO A 186 3.28 12.65 4.26
N ILE A 187 2.31 13.10 3.46
CA ILE A 187 2.55 13.53 2.07
C ILE A 187 3.62 14.64 1.97
N GLY A 188 3.61 15.58 2.93
CA GLY A 188 4.57 16.69 3.01
C GLY A 188 6.00 16.25 3.34
N TYR A 189 6.21 14.96 3.62
CA TYR A 189 7.54 14.37 3.79
C TYR A 189 8.34 14.41 2.48
N ILE A 190 7.70 14.09 1.35
CA ILE A 190 8.35 14.05 0.03
C ILE A 190 7.88 15.16 -0.92
N PHE A 191 6.66 15.68 -0.77
CA PHE A 191 6.13 16.74 -1.63
C PHE A 191 6.30 18.12 -1.00
N ASP A 192 6.59 19.12 -1.83
CA ASP A 192 6.63 20.52 -1.43
C ASP A 192 5.31 21.22 -1.78
N GLN A 193 4.56 21.67 -0.77
CA GLN A 193 3.33 22.46 -0.89
C GLN A 193 2.35 22.00 -1.99
N PRO A 194 1.86 20.74 -1.97
CA PRO A 194 0.89 20.31 -2.98
C PRO A 194 -0.45 21.02 -2.83
N ASP A 195 -0.95 21.58 -3.94
CA ASP A 195 -2.33 22.07 -4.05
C ASP A 195 -3.19 20.96 -4.66
N LEU A 196 -4.02 20.34 -3.83
CA LEU A 196 -4.87 19.20 -4.22
C LEU A 196 -6.17 19.65 -4.93
N GLN A 197 -6.47 20.95 -4.90
CA GLN A 197 -7.70 21.52 -5.48
C GLN A 197 -7.45 22.15 -6.85
N ALA A 198 -6.22 22.63 -7.08
CA ALA A 198 -5.82 23.17 -8.37
C ALA A 198 -5.93 22.15 -9.50
N GLU A 199 -6.11 22.67 -10.72
CA GLU A 199 -6.08 21.88 -11.95
C GLU A 199 -4.85 22.28 -12.77
N ASN A 200 -4.11 21.26 -13.22
CA ASN A 200 -2.94 21.43 -14.08
C ASN A 200 -3.13 20.68 -15.39
N ALA A 201 -2.51 21.19 -16.45
CA ALA A 201 -2.41 20.47 -17.71
C ALA A 201 -1.46 19.28 -17.56
N TYR A 202 -1.83 18.16 -18.18
CA TYR A 202 -0.98 16.98 -18.34
C TYR A 202 -0.86 16.63 -19.83
N PRO A 203 0.14 15.83 -20.24
CA PRO A 203 0.33 15.51 -21.66
C PRO A 203 -0.86 14.73 -22.26
N ASP A 204 -1.51 15.27 -23.29
CA ASP A 204 -2.64 14.61 -23.99
C ASP A 204 -2.29 13.19 -24.48
N GLY A 205 -1.03 12.97 -24.85
CA GLY A 205 -0.53 11.67 -25.29
C GLY A 205 -0.61 10.56 -24.23
N TRP A 206 -0.89 10.88 -22.96
CA TRP A 206 -1.14 9.89 -21.92
C TRP A 206 -2.42 9.09 -22.17
N HIS A 207 -3.47 9.71 -22.73
CA HIS A 207 -4.71 8.98 -23.03
C HIS A 207 -4.52 7.84 -24.02
N GLN A 208 -3.54 7.93 -24.92
CA GLN A 208 -3.24 6.88 -25.89
C GLN A 208 -2.58 5.64 -25.26
N ARG A 209 -2.13 5.76 -23.99
CA ARG A 209 -1.47 4.70 -23.23
C ARG A 209 -2.38 4.03 -22.22
N VAL A 210 -3.61 4.53 -22.06
CA VAL A 210 -4.60 3.95 -21.15
C VAL A 210 -5.61 3.15 -21.95
N HIS A 211 -5.64 1.85 -21.73
CA HIS A 211 -6.55 0.92 -22.36
C HIS A 211 -7.57 0.44 -21.33
N LYS A 212 -8.86 0.72 -21.57
CA LYS A 212 -9.92 0.27 -20.66
C LYS A 212 -10.21 -1.20 -20.94
N ASP A 213 -10.17 -2.02 -19.90
CA ASP A 213 -10.58 -3.41 -20.02
C ASP A 213 -12.11 -3.52 -19.89
N ASN A 214 -12.77 -3.78 -21.02
CA ASN A 214 -14.21 -3.95 -21.09
C ASN A 214 -14.62 -5.43 -20.97
N SER A 215 -13.72 -6.33 -20.57
CA SER A 215 -14.06 -7.75 -20.42
C SER A 215 -15.13 -7.91 -19.32
N ALA A 216 -16.31 -8.33 -19.76
CA ALA A 216 -17.44 -8.64 -18.90
C ALA A 216 -17.15 -9.96 -18.15
N GLY A 217 -16.62 -9.84 -16.95
CA GLY A 217 -16.28 -10.99 -16.10
C GLY A 217 -15.78 -10.50 -14.75
N TYR A 218 -16.72 -10.21 -13.86
CA TYR A 218 -16.39 -9.76 -12.51
C TYR A 218 -16.05 -10.98 -11.64
N GLU A 219 -14.76 -11.24 -11.42
CA GLU A 219 -14.32 -11.99 -10.24
C GLU A 219 -14.16 -10.98 -9.11
N TYR A 220 -15.21 -10.84 -8.32
CA TYR A 220 -15.16 -10.08 -7.09
C TYR A 220 -14.38 -10.86 -6.03
N ASP A 221 -13.34 -10.26 -5.47
CA ASP A 221 -12.75 -10.78 -4.24
C ASP A 221 -13.71 -10.50 -3.07
N MET A 222 -14.12 -11.56 -2.37
CA MET A 222 -15.08 -11.51 -1.27
C MET A 222 -14.63 -10.54 -0.16
N GLU A 223 -13.32 -10.43 0.09
CA GLU A 223 -12.77 -9.52 1.10
C GLU A 223 -13.03 -8.04 0.78
N THR A 224 -13.09 -7.68 -0.50
CA THR A 224 -13.40 -6.30 -0.93
C THR A 224 -14.92 -6.06 -1.00
N MET A 225 -15.68 -7.09 -1.34
CA MET A 225 -17.13 -7.02 -1.50
C MET A 225 -17.89 -6.94 -0.20
N ILE A 226 -17.48 -7.71 0.82
CA ILE A 226 -18.17 -7.79 2.11
C ILE A 226 -18.30 -6.39 2.77
N PRO A 227 -17.24 -5.57 2.89
CA PRO A 227 -17.36 -4.23 3.45
C PRO A 227 -18.26 -3.30 2.63
N LEU A 228 -18.28 -3.45 1.31
CA LEU A 228 -19.06 -2.60 0.40
C LEU A 228 -20.55 -2.95 0.46
N MET A 229 -20.88 -4.23 0.49
CA MET A 229 -22.26 -4.73 0.65
C MET A 229 -22.82 -4.39 2.03
N TYR A 230 -22.02 -4.57 3.08
CA TYR A 230 -22.41 -4.21 4.45
C TYR A 230 -22.69 -2.70 4.57
N LYS A 231 -21.85 -1.84 3.96
CA LYS A 231 -22.06 -0.39 3.92
C LYS A 231 -23.34 0.02 3.16
N TYR A 232 -23.67 -0.66 2.05
CA TYR A 232 -24.90 -0.39 1.30
C TYR A 232 -26.15 -0.81 2.09
N TRP A 233 -26.10 -1.95 2.79
CA TRP A 233 -27.21 -2.43 3.61
C TRP A 233 -27.53 -1.52 4.80
N ILE A 234 -26.52 -1.01 5.50
CA ILE A 234 -26.71 0.00 6.57
C ILE A 234 -27.37 1.27 6.02
N ALA A 235 -26.98 1.69 4.81
CA ALA A 235 -27.56 2.88 4.17
C ALA A 235 -29.03 2.69 3.72
N GLU A 236 -29.44 1.48 3.33
CA GLU A 236 -30.84 1.18 2.97
C GLU A 236 -31.74 0.85 4.17
N SER A 237 -31.21 0.23 5.22
CA SER A 237 -31.98 -0.19 6.40
C SER A 237 -32.31 0.95 7.36
N GLY A 238 -31.61 2.08 7.27
CA GLY A 238 -31.85 3.25 8.12
C GLY A 238 -31.48 3.03 9.59
N GLU A 239 -30.78 1.95 9.91
CA GLU A 239 -30.29 1.67 11.27
C GLU A 239 -29.00 2.46 11.50
N GLN A 240 -29.11 3.49 12.35
CA GLN A 240 -28.13 4.55 12.51
C GLN A 240 -27.16 4.35 13.69
N GLU A 241 -27.05 3.14 14.26
CA GLU A 241 -26.27 2.94 15.49
C GLU A 241 -25.13 1.90 15.38
N ILE A 242 -23.89 2.45 15.34
CA ILE A 242 -22.61 1.97 15.91
C ILE A 242 -21.81 0.96 15.03
N TYR A 243 -20.55 1.20 14.62
CA TYR A 243 -19.32 1.49 15.40
C TYR A 243 -18.55 2.75 14.96
N GLU A 244 -18.10 3.53 15.96
CA GLU A 244 -17.45 4.85 15.84
C GLU A 244 -16.01 4.88 15.27
N ASP A 245 -15.44 3.76 14.81
CA ASP A 245 -14.10 3.75 14.16
C ASP A 245 -14.14 3.50 12.65
N ALA A 246 -15.33 3.28 12.06
CA ALA A 246 -15.49 3.24 10.61
C ALA A 246 -15.79 4.65 10.10
N VAL A 247 -14.76 5.38 9.66
CA VAL A 247 -14.95 6.67 8.97
C VAL A 247 -15.86 6.45 7.77
N ILE A 248 -17.09 6.95 7.91
CA ILE A 248 -18.17 6.92 6.96
C ILE A 248 -17.71 7.60 5.67
N ASN A 249 -17.70 6.89 4.55
CA ASN A 249 -17.53 7.52 3.24
C ASN A 249 -18.76 7.21 2.37
N HIS A 250 -19.60 8.23 2.16
CA HIS A 250 -20.84 8.18 1.40
C HIS A 250 -20.65 8.10 -0.12
N SER A 251 -19.40 7.97 -0.61
CA SER A 251 -19.03 8.12 -2.01
C SER A 251 -18.83 6.80 -2.78
N PHE A 252 -19.42 5.68 -2.33
CA PHE A 252 -19.46 4.48 -3.18
C PHE A 252 -20.44 4.72 -4.34
N PRO A 253 -20.06 4.50 -5.61
CA PRO A 253 -20.95 4.76 -6.75
C PRO A 253 -22.20 3.89 -6.67
N LYS A 254 -23.31 4.52 -6.25
CA LYS A 254 -24.68 3.96 -6.28
C LYS A 254 -25.01 3.24 -7.60
N PRO A 255 -24.54 3.66 -8.78
CA PRO A 255 -24.81 2.96 -10.04
C PRO A 255 -24.23 1.54 -10.09
N HIS A 256 -23.00 1.34 -9.60
CA HIS A 256 -22.34 0.03 -9.59
C HIS A 256 -22.88 -0.87 -8.49
N ALA A 257 -23.14 -0.33 -7.29
CA ALA A 257 -23.82 -1.06 -6.22
C ALA A 257 -25.21 -1.55 -6.65
N LYS A 258 -25.98 -0.69 -7.34
CA LYS A 258 -27.31 -1.03 -7.84
C LYS A 258 -27.27 -2.12 -8.91
N HIS A 259 -26.32 -2.04 -9.86
CA HIS A 259 -26.15 -3.08 -10.87
C HIS A 259 -25.77 -4.43 -10.24
N LEU A 260 -24.92 -4.40 -9.21
CA LEU A 260 -24.55 -5.60 -8.46
C LEU A 260 -25.72 -6.19 -7.70
N VAL A 261 -26.46 -5.35 -6.98
CA VAL A 261 -27.67 -5.77 -6.26
C VAL A 261 -28.70 -6.33 -7.24
N GLU A 262 -28.85 -5.78 -8.44
CA GLU A 262 -29.74 -6.32 -9.48
C GLU A 262 -29.25 -7.67 -10.05
N GLN A 263 -27.94 -7.85 -10.23
CA GLN A 263 -27.36 -9.14 -10.64
C GLN A 263 -27.48 -10.20 -9.53
N ILE A 264 -27.24 -9.82 -8.27
CA ILE A 264 -27.34 -10.71 -7.11
C ILE A 264 -28.80 -11.03 -6.78
N LYS A 265 -29.75 -10.11 -6.98
CA LYS A 265 -31.21 -10.39 -6.90
C LYS A 265 -31.67 -11.46 -7.90
N GLY A 266 -30.89 -11.72 -8.97
CA GLY A 266 -31.12 -12.82 -9.91
C GLY A 266 -30.57 -14.17 -9.45
N THR A 267 -29.75 -14.17 -8.39
CA THR A 267 -29.22 -15.36 -7.70
C THR A 267 -29.93 -15.56 -6.37
N ASP A 268 -29.76 -16.72 -5.73
CA ASP A 268 -30.24 -17.00 -4.38
C ASP A 268 -29.50 -16.11 -3.37
N LEU A 269 -29.94 -14.85 -3.27
CA LEU A 269 -29.38 -13.82 -2.40
C LEU A 269 -29.40 -14.27 -0.94
N ASP A 270 -30.46 -14.97 -0.52
CA ASP A 270 -30.58 -15.50 0.84
C ASP A 270 -29.54 -16.61 1.10
N GLY A 271 -29.27 -17.45 0.10
CA GLY A 271 -28.18 -18.42 0.12
C GLY A 271 -26.80 -17.76 0.20
N PHE A 272 -26.53 -16.77 -0.66
CA PHE A 272 -25.26 -16.04 -0.66
C PHE A 272 -25.01 -15.32 0.67
N ILE A 273 -26.03 -14.67 1.23
CA ILE A 273 -25.95 -13.98 2.53
C ILE A 273 -25.65 -14.98 3.65
N ARG A 274 -26.32 -16.14 3.67
CA ARG A 274 -26.05 -17.19 4.67
C ARG A 274 -24.60 -17.65 4.57
N ASP A 275 -24.12 -17.93 3.36
CA ASP A 275 -22.77 -18.46 3.14
C ASP A 275 -21.69 -17.42 3.51
N CYS A 276 -21.93 -16.12 3.26
CA CYS A 276 -21.05 -15.04 3.74
C CYS A 276 -21.05 -14.90 5.27
N GLY A 277 -22.21 -15.03 5.91
CA GLY A 277 -22.32 -15.01 7.37
C GLY A 277 -21.57 -16.18 8.02
N GLU A 278 -21.74 -17.39 7.48
CA GLU A 278 -21.02 -18.59 7.93
C GLU A 278 -19.49 -18.46 7.74
N ALA A 279 -19.05 -17.89 6.61
CA ALA A 279 -17.63 -17.63 6.34
C ALA A 279 -17.03 -16.59 7.31
N TRP A 280 -17.78 -15.53 7.64
CA TRP A 280 -17.36 -14.52 8.61
C TRP A 280 -17.26 -15.08 10.02
N GLU A 281 -18.26 -15.86 10.47
CA GLU A 281 -18.22 -16.52 11.78
C GLU A 281 -17.05 -17.51 11.87
N SER A 282 -16.75 -18.25 10.81
CA SER A 282 -15.58 -19.14 10.74
C SER A 282 -14.28 -18.36 10.89
N TYR A 283 -14.12 -17.25 10.16
CA TYR A 283 -12.92 -16.41 10.24
C TYR A 283 -12.71 -15.81 11.64
N VAL A 284 -13.78 -15.31 12.27
CA VAL A 284 -13.74 -14.77 13.64
C VAL A 284 -13.36 -15.86 14.64
N ASN A 285 -13.87 -17.08 14.48
CA ASN A 285 -13.52 -18.20 15.33
C ASN A 285 -12.05 -18.60 15.16
N ASP A 286 -11.54 -18.69 13.92
CA ASP A 286 -10.14 -19.00 13.64
C ASP A 286 -9.18 -17.93 14.21
N MET A 287 -9.56 -16.65 14.15
CA MET A 287 -8.80 -15.54 14.74
C MET A 287 -8.85 -15.50 16.28
N SER A 288 -9.79 -16.20 16.90
CA SER A 288 -9.93 -16.28 18.36
C SER A 288 -9.19 -17.46 18.99
N GLU A 289 -8.70 -18.40 18.16
CA GLU A 289 -7.94 -19.58 18.58
C GLU A 289 -6.41 -19.44 18.41
N GLU A 290 -5.91 -18.32 17.86
CA GLU A 290 -4.48 -17.90 17.86
C GLU A 290 -4.13 -16.91 18.98
#